data_AF-A0A1R3FWN3-F1
#
_entry.id   AF-A0A1R3FWN3-F1
#
_cell.length_a   1.000
_cell.length_b   1.000
_cell.length_c   1.000
_cell.angle_alpha   90.00
_cell.angle_beta   90.00
_cell.angle_gamma   90.00
#
_symmetry.space_group_name_H-M   'P 1'
#
loop_
_entity.id
_entity.type
_entity.pdbx_description
1 polymer ?
#
loop_
_entity_poly.entity_id
_entity_poly.type
_entity_poly.pdbx_seq_one_letter_code
_entity_poly.pdbx_strand_id
1 'polypeptide(L)' 'MWSPSVLFALDEMRKQSIKQGKSTTGQGLEWGVLLALGPGLTVETIGLRSCAAVGYTSQ' A
#
# COMPACT_ATOMS: atom_id res chain seq x y z
N MET A 1 13.92 -9.14 -5.21
CA MET A 1 14.40 -8.02 -6.05
C MET A 1 13.66 -6.78 -5.63
N TRP A 2 14.35 -5.80 -5.05
CA TRP A 2 13.69 -4.64 -4.47
C TRP A 2 14.02 -3.40 -5.30
N SER A 3 13.19 -3.15 -6.31
CA SER A 3 13.11 -1.83 -6.94
C SER A 3 12.40 -0.87 -5.99
N PRO A 4 12.85 0.39 -5.84
CA PRO A 4 12.16 1.37 -5.02
C PRO A 4 10.74 1.69 -5.52
N SER A 5 10.39 1.35 -6.78
CA SER A 5 9.07 1.59 -7.37
C SER A 5 7.92 1.06 -6.52
N VAL A 6 8.09 -0.11 -5.88
CA VAL A 6 7.04 -0.69 -5.04
C VAL A 6 6.83 0.09 -3.75
N LEU A 7 7.90 0.71 -3.21
CA LEU A 7 7.82 1.57 -2.03
C LEU A 7 7.07 2.87 -2.35
N PHE A 8 7.30 3.47 -3.52
CA PHE A 8 6.55 4.63 -3.98
C PHE A 8 5.07 4.31 -4.21
N ALA A 9 4.75 3.15 -4.78
CA ALA A 9 3.37 2.72 -4.96
C ALA A 9 2.64 2.55 -3.61
N LEU A 10 3.30 1.97 -2.60
CA LEU A 10 2.76 1.85 -1.24
C LEU A 10 2.60 3.22 -0.55
N ASP A 11 3.56 4.13 -0.74
CA ASP A 11 3.48 5.47 -0.16
C ASP A 11 2.32 6.28 -0.76
N GLU A 12 2.15 6.24 -2.08
CA GLU A 12 1.03 6.91 -2.76
C GLU A 12 -0.31 6.31 -2.34
N MET A 13 -0.43 4.97 -2.28
CA MET A 13 -1.65 4.29 -1.81
C MET A 13 -2.05 4.76 -0.40
N ARG A 14 -1.10 4.83 0.53
CA ARG A 14 -1.35 5.29 1.90
C ARG A 14 -1.74 6.77 1.93
N LYS A 15 -1.03 7.63 1.20
CA LYS A 15 -1.33 9.08 1.12
C LYS A 15 -2.72 9.33 0.56
N GLN A 16 -3.10 8.65 -0.52
CA GLN A 16 -4.44 8.76 -1.10
C GLN A 16 -5.52 8.26 -0.15
N SER A 17 -5.27 7.15 0.54
CA SER A 17 -6.22 6.60 1.52
C SER A 17 -6.52 7.60 2.64
N ILE A 18 -5.48 8.26 3.17
CA ILE A 18 -5.63 9.31 4.19
C ILE A 18 -6.36 10.53 3.61
N LYS A 19 -5.95 11.02 2.42
CA LYS A 19 -6.55 12.18 1.74
C LYS A 19 -8.04 11.98 1.47
N GLN A 20 -8.47 10.75 1.17
CA GLN A 20 -9.85 10.39 0.90
C GLN A 20 -10.64 9.98 2.17
N GLY A 21 -10.04 10.08 3.37
CA GLY A 21 -10.69 9.73 4.63
C GLY A 21 -11.06 8.24 4.73
N LYS A 22 -10.30 7.34 4.08
CA LYS A 22 -10.51 5.90 4.19
C LYS A 22 -10.14 5.43 5.60
N SER A 23 -10.76 4.33 6.04
CA SER A 23 -10.53 3.75 7.37
C SER A 23 -9.16 3.07 7.53
N THR A 24 -8.52 2.66 6.43
CA THR A 24 -7.23 1.95 6.44
C THR A 24 -6.25 2.53 5.42
N THR A 25 -4.96 2.26 5.61
CA THR A 25 -3.89 2.65 4.67
C THR A 25 -3.97 1.93 3.32
N GLY A 26 -4.75 0.85 3.21
CA GLY A 26 -5.01 0.10 1.99
C GLY A 26 -6.38 0.42 1.40
N GLN A 27 -6.68 1.70 1.24
CA GLN A 27 -7.91 2.19 0.60
C GLN A 27 -9.22 1.81 1.30
N GLY A 28 -9.16 1.51 2.60
CA GLY A 28 -10.30 1.04 3.40
C GLY A 28 -10.43 -0.49 3.43
N LEU A 29 -9.55 -1.22 2.75
CA LEU A 29 -9.47 -2.67 2.80
C LEU A 29 -8.46 -3.12 3.85
N GLU A 30 -8.71 -4.29 4.42
CA GLU A 30 -7.85 -4.89 5.44
C GLU A 30 -6.65 -5.66 4.85
N TRP A 31 -6.87 -6.32 3.71
CA TRP A 31 -5.88 -7.15 3.05
C TRP A 31 -5.59 -6.66 1.64
N GLY A 32 -4.35 -6.83 1.21
CA GLY A 32 -3.91 -6.54 -0.15
C GLY A 32 -2.77 -7.48 -0.57
N VAL A 33 -2.39 -7.39 -1.84
CA VAL A 33 -1.25 -8.11 -2.40
C VAL A 33 -0.34 -7.13 -3.13
N LEU A 34 0.97 -7.30 -2.97
CA LEU A 34 1.98 -6.62 -3.76
C LEU A 34 2.69 -7.65 -4.64
N LEU A 35 2.78 -7.32 -5.93
CA LEU A 35 3.47 -8.13 -6.92
C LEU A 35 4.70 -7.36 -7.42
N ALA A 36 5.86 -7.99 -7.36
CA ALA A 36 7.06 -7.50 -8.02
C ALA A 36 7.51 -8.50 -9.09
N LEU A 37 7.73 -7.99 -10.31
CA LEU A 37 8.11 -8.78 -11.48
C LEU A 37 9.59 -8.62 -11.77
N GLY A 38 10.25 -9.73 -12.11
CA GLY A 38 11.68 -9.75 -12.36
C GLY A 38 12.18 -10.28 -13.67
N PRO A 39 13.50 -10.15 -13.93
CA PRO A 39 14.10 -10.71 -15.12
C PRO A 39 13.81 -12.20 -15.18
N GLY A 40 13.37 -12.66 -16.34
CA GLY A 40 12.81 -14.00 -16.55
C GLY A 40 11.31 -14.07 -16.21
N LEU A 41 10.90 -15.12 -15.52
CA LEU A 41 9.51 -15.39 -15.11
C LEU A 41 9.38 -15.37 -13.57
N THR A 42 10.11 -14.48 -12.91
CA THR A 42 10.08 -14.40 -11.43
C THR A 42 8.96 -13.45 -10.98
N VAL A 43 8.10 -13.94 -10.08
CA VAL A 43 7.05 -13.15 -9.42
C VAL A 43 7.26 -13.23 -7.91
N GLU A 44 7.51 -12.10 -7.28
CA GLU A 44 7.50 -11.98 -5.82
C GLU A 44 6.10 -11.54 -5.40
N THR A 45 5.43 -12.36 -4.58
CA THR A 45 4.08 -12.10 -4.09
C THR A 45 4.13 -11.88 -2.58
N ILE A 46 3.71 -10.70 -2.13
CA ILE A 46 3.72 -10.32 -0.71
C ILE A 46 2.28 -10.03 -0.28
N GLY A 47 1.80 -10.78 0.72
CA GLY A 47 0.55 -10.47 1.41
C GLY A 47 0.73 -9.24 2.31
N LEU A 48 -0.21 -8.30 2.21
CA LEU A 48 -0.19 -7.06 2.98
C LEU A 48 -1.40 -7.00 3.91
N ARG A 49 -1.15 -6.63 5.17
CA ARG A 49 -2.20 -6.21 6.11
C ARG A 49 -2.17 -4.70 6.24
N SER A 50 -3.31 -4.06 6.04
CA SER A 50 -3.45 -2.62 6.20
C SER A 50 -3.49 -2.20 7.66
N CYS A 51 -3.03 -0.99 7.95
CA CYS A 51 -3.18 -0.36 9.25
C CYS A 51 -4.37 0.59 9.24
N ALA A 52 -4.90 0.94 10.43
CA ALA A 52 -5.87 2.01 10.55
C ALA A 52 -5.28 3.33 10.03
N ALA A 53 -6.02 4.03 9.17
CA ALA A 53 -5.63 5.35 8.69
C ALA A 53 -6.05 6.40 9.73
N VAL A 54 -5.11 6.81 10.58
CA VAL A 54 -5.32 7.93 11.50
C VAL A 54 -5.03 9.21 10.73
N GLY A 55 -6.09 9.87 10.26
CA GLY A 55 -5.99 11.28 9.90
C GLY A 55 -5.88 12.11 11.17
N TYR A 56 -4.99 13.10 11.21
CA TYR A 56 -5.14 14.20 12.16
C TYR A 56 -6.44 14.91 11.80
N THR A 57 -7.54 14.52 12.45
CA THR A 57 -8.75 15.31 12.45
C THR A 57 -8.40 16.56 13.24
N SER A 58 -8.16 17.68 12.56
CA SER A 58 -8.27 18.98 13.22
C SER A 58 -9.65 19.03 13.86
N GLN A 59 -9.69 19.03 15.19
CA GLN A 59 -10.76 19.70 15.93
C GLN A 59 -10.71 21.20 15.60
#